data_AF-A0A938LQJ8-F1
#
_entry.id   AF-A0A938LQJ8-F1
#
_cell.length_a   1.000
_cell.length_b   1.000
_cell.length_c   1.000
_cell.angle_alpha   90.00
_cell.angle_beta   90.00
_cell.angle_gamma   90.00
#
_symmetry.space_group_name_H-M   'P 1'
#
loop_
_entity.id
_entity.type
_entity.pdbx_description
1 polymer ?
#
loop_
_entity_poly.entity_id
_entity_poly.type
_entity_poly.pdbx_seq_one_letter_code
_entity_poly.pdbx_strand_id
1 'polypeptide(L)' 'MFVDKFPLGVAFNKGLHFHMGQMHGPKYIPQLFDYTRRGQIDPSFCFTHRFSLDQIDKAYATFKGRTDDCVKVLVEVA' A
#
# COMPACT_ATOMS: atom_id res chain seq x y z
N MET A 1 6.36 14.70 25.79
CA MET A 1 6.40 13.29 25.35
C MET A 1 5.01 12.93 24.80
N PHE A 2 4.90 12.42 23.57
CA PHE A 2 3.65 12.33 22.79
C PHE A 2 2.64 11.23 23.24
N VAL A 3 2.85 10.60 24.41
CA VAL A 3 1.97 9.55 24.93
C VAL A 3 0.57 10.07 25.29
N ASP A 4 0.44 11.36 25.60
CA ASP A 4 -0.80 11.96 26.10
C ASP A 4 -1.96 11.98 25.08
N LYS A 5 -1.67 11.78 23.78
CA LYS A 5 -2.69 11.80 22.72
C LYS A 5 -3.12 10.42 22.21
N PHE A 6 -2.41 9.35 22.59
CA PHE A 6 -2.78 7.99 22.21
C PHE A 6 -3.36 7.27 23.43
N PRO A 7 -4.63 6.86 23.42
CA PRO A 7 -5.35 6.43 24.63
C PRO A 7 -4.97 5.01 25.07
N LEU A 8 -3.71 4.81 25.47
CA LEU A 8 -3.17 3.51 25.91
C LEU A 8 -3.92 2.93 27.09
N GLY A 9 -4.34 3.77 28.05
CA GLY A 9 -5.12 3.31 29.21
C GLY A 9 -6.49 2.74 28.83
N VAL A 10 -7.19 3.39 27.89
CA VAL A 10 -8.49 2.87 27.38
C VAL A 10 -8.27 1.60 26.56
N ALA A 11 -7.21 1.55 25.75
CA ALA A 11 -6.87 0.37 24.98
C ALA A 11 -6.53 -0.83 25.88
N PHE A 12 -5.81 -0.60 26.99
CA PHE A 12 -5.51 -1.61 27.99
C PHE A 12 -6.78 -2.12 28.68
N ASN A 13 -7.65 -1.21 29.13
CA ASN A 13 -8.92 -1.58 29.76
C ASN A 13 -9.84 -2.40 28.83
N LYS A 14 -9.72 -2.19 27.52
CA LYS A 14 -10.46 -2.94 26.50
C LYS A 14 -9.73 -4.20 26.02
N GLY A 15 -8.54 -4.50 26.53
CA GLY A 15 -7.75 -5.67 26.12
C GLY A 15 -7.35 -5.65 24.64
N LEU A 16 -7.09 -4.47 24.06
CA LEU A 16 -6.71 -4.36 22.65
C LEU A 16 -5.27 -4.82 22.43
N HIS A 17 -5.05 -5.59 21.36
CA HIS A 17 -3.73 -6.01 20.91
C HIS A 17 -3.27 -5.17 19.72
N PHE A 18 -2.05 -4.64 19.81
CA PHE A 18 -1.45 -3.84 18.74
C PHE A 18 -0.33 -4.65 18.05
N HIS A 19 -0.53 -4.95 16.76
CA HIS A 19 0.50 -5.53 15.90
C HIS A 19 1.10 -4.43 15.03
N MET A 20 2.36 -4.10 15.27
CA MET A 20 3.06 -2.99 14.61
C MET A 20 4.36 -3.48 14.01
N GLY A 21 4.81 -2.83 12.94
CA GLY A 21 6.06 -3.15 12.26
C GLY A 21 5.97 -2.92 10.76
N GLN A 22 7.12 -3.06 10.08
CA GLN A 22 7.14 -3.10 8.62
C GLN A 22 6.58 -4.43 8.10
N MET A 23 6.11 -4.44 6.86
CA MET A 23 5.63 -5.66 6.19
C MET A 23 6.72 -6.74 6.20
N HIS A 24 6.40 -7.93 6.71
CA HIS A 24 7.31 -9.08 6.63
C HIS A 24 7.25 -9.72 5.23
N GLY A 25 7.88 -9.06 4.26
CA GLY A 25 7.88 -9.45 2.85
C GLY A 25 8.25 -10.92 2.59
N PRO A 26 9.42 -11.41 3.04
CA PRO A 26 9.88 -12.77 2.76
C PRO A 26 8.90 -13.88 3.17
N LYS A 27 8.10 -13.65 4.21
CA LYS A 27 7.11 -14.60 4.70
C LYS A 27 5.87 -14.67 3.81
N TYR A 28 5.37 -13.53 3.33
CA TYR A 28 4.06 -13.45 2.68
C TYR A 28 4.11 -13.36 1.15
N ILE A 29 5.20 -12.85 0.57
CA ILE A 29 5.34 -12.70 -0.88
C ILE A 29 5.07 -14.02 -1.64
N PRO A 30 5.62 -15.19 -1.26
CA PRO A 30 5.36 -16.45 -1.96
C PRO A 30 3.87 -16.82 -1.99
N GLN A 31 3.20 -16.67 -0.84
CA GLN A 31 1.77 -16.96 -0.71
C GLN A 31 0.91 -16.02 -1.57
N LEU A 32 1.27 -14.72 -1.63
CA LEU A 32 0.58 -13.74 -2.46
C LEU A 32 0.71 -14.07 -3.95
N PHE A 33 1.90 -14.48 -4.41
CA PHE A 33 2.10 -14.95 -5.79
C PHE A 33 1.25 -16.18 -6.11
N ASP A 34 1.14 -17.13 -5.19
CA ASP A 34 0.28 -18.31 -5.38
C ASP A 34 -1.20 -17.95 -5.49
N TYR A 35 -1.67 -16.91 -4.78
CA TYR A 35 -3.03 -16.41 -4.96
C TYR A 35 -3.25 -15.80 -6.34
N THR A 36 -2.31 -14.98 -6.80
CA THR A 36 -2.37 -14.39 -8.15
C THR A 36 -2.33 -15.45 -9.24
N ARG A 37 -1.40 -16.42 -9.14
CA ARG A 37 -1.26 -17.50 -10.13
C ARG A 37 -2.50 -18.39 -10.21
N ARG A 38 -3.20 -18.61 -9.09
CA ARG A 38 -4.45 -19.38 -9.04
C ARG A 38 -5.68 -18.56 -9.45
N GLY A 39 -5.51 -17.28 -9.81
CA GLY A 39 -6.62 -16.39 -10.17
C GLY A 39 -7.52 -16.01 -8.99
N GLN A 40 -7.08 -16.22 -7.75
CA GLN A 40 -7.86 -15.87 -6.56
C GLN A 40 -7.86 -14.36 -6.29
N ILE A 41 -6.80 -13.67 -6.72
CA ILE A 41 -6.63 -12.22 -6.60
C ILE A 41 -5.98 -11.72 -7.88
N ASP A 42 -6.59 -10.73 -8.53
CA ASP A 42 -5.92 -9.93 -9.54
C ASP A 42 -5.50 -8.60 -8.90
N PRO A 43 -4.20 -8.31 -8.69
CA PRO A 43 -3.77 -7.05 -8.10
C PRO A 43 -3.86 -5.87 -9.08
N SER A 44 -4.20 -6.09 -10.36
CA SER A 44 -4.19 -5.05 -11.39
C SER A 44 -5.16 -3.89 -11.10
N PHE A 45 -6.26 -4.13 -10.36
CA PHE A 45 -7.28 -3.12 -10.05
C PHE A 45 -6.73 -1.91 -9.29
N CYS A 46 -5.60 -2.05 -8.59
CA CYS A 46 -5.05 -0.94 -7.80
C CYS A 46 -4.37 0.12 -8.68
N PHE A 47 -3.95 -0.23 -9.90
CA PHE A 47 -3.29 0.68 -10.84
C PHE A 47 -4.32 1.56 -11.57
N THR A 48 -4.57 2.76 -11.03
CA THR A 48 -5.50 3.73 -11.58
C THR A 48 -4.93 4.54 -12.74
N HIS A 49 -3.61 4.71 -12.78
CA HIS A 49 -2.93 5.53 -13.80
C HIS A 49 -1.74 4.78 -14.39
N ARG A 50 -1.53 4.96 -15.70
CA ARG A 50 -0.42 4.37 -16.46
C ARG A 50 0.34 5.48 -17.17
N PHE A 51 1.66 5.40 -17.11
CA PHE A 51 2.58 6.32 -17.78
C PHE A 51 3.72 5.53 -18.41
N SER A 52 4.28 6.08 -19.48
CA SER A 52 5.57 5.62 -20.01
C SER A 52 6.73 6.20 -19.18
N LEU A 53 7.93 5.61 -19.32
CA LEU A 53 9.12 6.06 -18.59
C LEU A 53 9.51 7.53 -18.89
N ASP A 54 9.30 8.02 -20.11
CA ASP A 54 9.54 9.43 -20.47
C ASP A 54 8.61 10.41 -19.74
N GLN A 55 7.50 9.91 -19.18
CA GLN A 55 6.53 10.69 -18.42
C GLN A 55 6.73 10.58 -16.89
N ILE A 56 7.90 10.13 -16.44
CA ILE A 56 8.17 9.86 -15.01
C ILE A 56 7.87 11.05 -14.10
N ASP A 57 8.20 12.28 -14.52
CA ASP A 57 7.93 13.49 -13.75
C ASP A 57 6.43 13.71 -13.54
N LYS A 58 5.62 13.48 -14.59
CA LYS A 58 4.16 13.55 -14.53
C LYS A 58 3.58 12.44 -13.65
N ALA A 59 4.14 11.23 -13.73
CA ALA A 59 3.75 10.10 -12.89
C ALA A 59 3.94 10.44 -11.40
N TYR A 60 5.09 11.01 -11.02
CA TYR A 60 5.34 11.47 -9.65
C TYR A 60 4.41 12.60 -9.22
N ALA A 61 4.20 13.60 -10.08
CA ALA A 61 3.30 14.72 -9.77
C ALA A 61 1.86 14.24 -9.52
N THR A 62 1.37 13.33 -10.37
CA THR A 62 0.02 12.71 -10.26
C THR A 62 -0.13 11.95 -8.95
N PHE A 63 0.83 11.07 -8.62
CA PHE A 63 0.78 10.28 -7.39
C PHE A 63 0.88 11.13 -6.13
N LYS A 64 1.78 12.13 -6.13
CA LYS A 64 1.95 13.05 -5.00
C LYS A 64 0.73 13.94 -4.79
N GLY A 65 0.17 14.47 -5.87
CA GLY A 65 -1.00 15.34 -5.85
C GLY A 65 -2.32 14.61 -5.60
N ARG A 66 -2.34 13.27 -5.74
CA ARG A 66 -3.57 12.45 -5.74
C ARG A 66 -4.62 12.99 -6.71
N THR A 67 -4.17 13.52 -7.85
CA THR A 67 -5.06 14.04 -8.90
C THR A 67 -5.85 12.90 -9.52
N ASP A 68 -7.06 13.20 -9.99
CA ASP A 68 -7.92 12.24 -10.70
C ASP A 68 -8.14 10.93 -9.92
N ASP A 69 -8.33 11.03 -8.60
CA ASP A 69 -8.52 9.89 -7.69
C ASP A 69 -7.39 8.85 -7.77
N CYS A 70 -6.16 9.29 -8.04
CA CYS A 70 -5.01 8.40 -8.18
C CYS A 70 -4.75 7.57 -6.91
N VAL A 71 -4.85 6.24 -7.04
CA VAL A 71 -4.52 5.26 -5.99
C VAL A 71 -3.11 4.71 -6.16
N LYS A 72 -2.77 4.24 -7.37
CA LYS A 72 -1.45 3.71 -7.71
C LYS A 72 -1.14 4.02 -9.16
N VAL A 73 0.13 4.36 -9.39
CA VAL A 73 0.68 4.56 -10.72
C VAL A 73 1.48 3.33 -11.15
N LEU A 74 1.28 2.89 -12.39
CA LEU A 74 2.14 1.95 -13.09
C LEU A 74 2.99 2.73 -14.12
N VAL A 75 4.30 2.53 -14.08
CA VAL A 75 5.21 3.06 -15.10
C VAL A 75 5.70 1.90 -15.96
N GLU A 76 5.41 1.97 -17.25
CA GLU A 76 5.80 0.97 -18.22
C GLU A 76 7.15 1.34 -18.83
N VAL A 77 8.11 0.41 -18.71
CA VAL A 77 9.43 0.53 -19.32
C VAL A 77 9.41 -0.34 -20.57
N ALA A 78 9.21 0.30 -21.72
CA ALA A 78 9.36 -0.33 -23.03
C ALA A 78 10.84 -0.36 -23.43
#